data_AF-A0A448PZ84-F1
#
_entry.id   AF-A0A448PZ84-F1
#
_cell.length_a   1.000
_cell.length_b   1.000
_cell.length_c   1.000
_cell.angle_alpha   90.00
_cell.angle_beta   90.00
_cell.angle_gamma   90.00
#
_symmetry.space_group_name_H-M   'P 1'
#
loop_
_entity.id
_entity.type
_entity.pdbx_description
1 polymer ?
#
loop_
_entity_poly.entity_id
_entity_poly.type
_entity_poly.pdbx_seq_one_letter_code
_entity_poly.pdbx_strand_id
1 'polypeptide(L)'
;MRYLIIVQDHTQLCSPKLYGKERADNLRKNCTIRLVYPPKDVDETTREISETLGYKTVKTKETSYSYSGGKRTRNVTPKKERRALMLPQEIVDLGTINYKNTSVALKEIVIMEKVKPFIADKIIYFDEPVFQQRKDYSIIEAQ
;
A
#
# COMPACT_ATOMS: atom_id res chain seq x y z
N MET A 1 -11.12 25.13 -2.82
CA MET A 1 -9.73 25.01 -2.33
C MET A 1 -9.30 23.55 -2.41
N ARG A 2 -8.04 23.26 -2.77
CA ARG A 2 -7.46 21.91 -2.75
C ARG A 2 -6.18 21.96 -1.93
N TYR A 3 -6.07 21.11 -0.92
CA TYR A 3 -4.89 21.03 -0.06
C TYR A 3 -4.15 19.72 -0.33
N LEU A 4 -2.83 19.81 -0.39
CA LEU A 4 -1.94 18.65 -0.42
C LEU A 4 -1.10 18.70 0.86
N ILE A 5 -1.27 17.68 1.70
CA ILE A 5 -0.55 17.57 2.98
C ILE A 5 0.41 16.40 2.85
N ILE A 6 1.70 16.66 3.10
CA ILE A 6 2.75 15.66 3.03
C ILE A 6 3.23 15.40 4.45
N VAL A 7 3.20 14.15 4.86
CA VAL A 7 3.49 13.70 6.22
C VAL A 7 4.39 12.48 6.12
N GLN A 8 5.48 12.46 6.89
CA GLN A 8 6.38 11.30 6.95
C GLN A 8 5.86 10.22 7.89
N ASP A 9 5.35 10.62 9.06
CA ASP A 9 4.83 9.70 10.05
C ASP A 9 3.59 10.28 10.75
N HIS A 10 2.56 9.43 10.91
CA HIS A 10 1.34 9.78 11.65
C HIS A 10 1.61 10.04 13.13
N THR A 11 2.62 9.40 13.71
CA THR A 11 2.98 9.62 15.13
C THR A 11 3.42 11.06 15.40
N GLN A 12 4.08 11.70 14.42
CA GLN A 12 4.49 13.10 14.52
C GLN A 12 3.27 14.02 14.60
N LEU A 13 2.25 13.80 13.76
CA LEU A 13 1.00 14.57 13.82
C LEU A 13 0.27 14.41 15.15
N CYS A 14 0.28 13.19 15.69
CA CYS A 14 -0.36 12.85 16.97
C CYS A 14 0.36 13.43 18.19
N SER A 15 1.57 13.96 18.03
CA SER A 15 2.31 14.60 19.12
C SER A 15 1.47 15.72 19.75
N PRO A 16 1.38 15.79 21.10
CA PRO A 16 0.61 16.83 21.79
C PRO A 16 1.06 18.26 21.46
N LYS A 17 2.32 18.43 21.04
CA LYS A 17 2.89 19.72 20.62
C LYS A 17 2.39 20.20 19.24
N LEU A 18 1.83 19.30 18.44
CA LEU A 18 1.32 19.59 17.10
C LEU A 18 -0.21 19.61 17.12
N TYR A 19 -0.84 18.60 16.54
CA TYR A 19 -2.30 18.53 16.43
C TYR A 19 -2.91 17.72 17.58
N GLY A 20 -2.13 16.91 18.28
CA GLY A 20 -2.66 15.90 19.18
C GLY A 20 -3.44 14.82 18.43
N LYS A 21 -3.65 13.68 19.08
CA LYS A 21 -4.23 12.49 18.46
C LYS A 21 -5.58 12.76 17.77
N GLU A 22 -6.49 13.44 18.46
CA GLU A 22 -7.85 13.66 17.97
C GLU A 22 -7.92 14.56 16.73
N ARG A 23 -7.12 15.64 16.69
CA ARG A 23 -7.13 16.55 15.53
C ARG A 23 -6.36 15.96 14.35
N ALA A 24 -5.31 15.18 14.61
CA ALA A 24 -4.58 14.44 13.58
C ALA A 24 -5.49 13.41 12.88
N ASP A 25 -6.28 12.68 13.65
CA ASP A 25 -7.24 11.72 13.10
C ASP A 25 -8.35 12.41 12.31
N ASN A 26 -8.85 13.56 12.78
CA ASN A 26 -9.81 14.38 12.03
C ASN A 26 -9.22 14.93 10.73
N LEU A 27 -7.96 15.36 10.73
CA LEU A 27 -7.29 15.81 9.52
C LEU A 27 -7.22 14.69 8.49
N ARG A 28 -6.81 13.49 8.92
CA ARG A 28 -6.73 12.29 8.07
C ARG A 28 -8.09 11.89 7.51
N LYS A 29 -9.17 11.99 8.29
CA LYS A 29 -10.54 11.69 7.84
C LYS A 29 -11.09 12.71 6.82
N ASN A 30 -10.68 13.97 6.92
CA ASN A 30 -11.10 15.01 5.97
C ASN A 30 -10.40 14.93 4.61
N CYS A 31 -9.26 14.24 4.51
CA CYS A 31 -8.57 14.04 3.25
C CYS A 31 -9.29 13.00 2.37
N THR A 32 -9.93 13.45 1.29
CA THR A 32 -10.61 12.60 0.30
C THR A 32 -9.68 11.60 -0.39
N ILE A 33 -8.42 11.98 -0.57
CA ILE A 33 -7.39 11.17 -1.22
C ILE A 33 -6.24 10.99 -0.24
N ARG A 34 -5.77 9.75 -0.11
CA ARG A 34 -4.59 9.39 0.65
C ARG A 34 -3.66 8.57 -0.22
N LEU A 35 -2.45 9.09 -0.41
CA LEU A 35 -1.33 8.36 -0.99
C LEU A 35 -0.51 7.76 0.14
N VAL A 36 -0.29 6.46 0.07
CA VAL A 36 0.47 5.71 1.06
C VAL A 36 1.70 5.16 0.39
N TYR A 37 2.86 5.63 0.84
CA TYR A 37 4.13 5.04 0.48
C TYR A 37 4.43 3.87 1.40
N PRO A 38 4.93 2.74 0.86
CA PRO A 38 5.33 1.59 1.66
C PRO A 38 6.31 2.02 2.77
N PRO A 39 5.98 1.78 4.05
CA PRO A 39 6.90 2.04 5.15
C PRO A 39 8.05 1.02 5.15
N LYS A 40 9.10 1.30 5.92
CA LYS A 40 10.25 0.40 6.04
C LYS A 40 9.95 -0.82 6.91
N ASP A 41 9.15 -0.63 7.96
CA ASP A 41 8.86 -1.63 8.98
C ASP A 41 7.36 -1.89 9.10
N VAL A 42 7.02 -3.05 9.69
CA VAL A 42 5.63 -3.43 9.95
C VAL A 42 5.15 -2.76 11.24
N ASP A 43 4.55 -1.59 11.07
CA ASP A 43 4.02 -0.78 12.16
C ASP A 43 2.49 -0.82 12.24
N GLU A 44 1.96 -0.12 13.24
CA GLU A 44 0.50 0.03 13.44
C GLU A 44 -0.18 0.65 12.22
N THR A 45 0.46 1.65 11.60
CA THR A 45 -0.03 2.27 10.37
C THR A 45 -0.24 1.24 9.25
N THR A 46 0.68 0.28 9.12
CA THR A 46 0.60 -0.78 8.10
C THR A 46 -0.52 -1.77 8.38
N ARG A 47 -0.81 -2.06 9.67
CA ARG A 47 -1.97 -2.86 10.08
C ARG A 47 -3.28 -2.15 9.75
N GLU A 48 -3.39 -0.87 10.09
CA GLU A 48 -4.56 -0.05 9.74
C GLU A 48 -4.80 -0.01 8.22
N ILE A 49 -3.72 0.09 7.41
CA ILE A 49 -3.83 0.06 5.95
C ILE A 49 -4.34 -1.31 5.47
N SER A 50 -3.77 -2.41 5.98
CA SER A 50 -4.23 -3.77 5.67
C SER A 50 -5.72 -3.95 5.98
N GLU A 51 -6.19 -3.43 7.11
CA GLU A 51 -7.61 -3.46 7.48
C GLU A 51 -8.47 -2.59 6.55
N THR A 52 -7.97 -1.42 6.16
CA THR A 52 -8.63 -0.49 5.22
C THR A 52 -8.77 -1.10 3.82
N LEU A 53 -7.76 -1.85 3.36
CA LEU A 53 -7.81 -2.59 2.10
C LEU A 53 -8.85 -3.73 2.13
N GLY A 54 -9.12 -4.26 3.32
CA GLY A 54 -10.16 -5.25 3.58
C GLY A 54 -9.70 -6.69 3.38
N TYR A 55 -10.67 -7.58 3.19
CA TYR A 55 -10.46 -9.03 3.20
C TYR A 55 -11.00 -9.67 1.92
N LYS A 56 -10.30 -10.70 1.44
CA LYS A 56 -10.72 -11.56 0.35
C LYS A 56 -11.02 -12.97 0.85
N THR A 57 -11.96 -13.64 0.20
CA THR A 57 -12.22 -15.06 0.45
C THR A 57 -11.30 -15.91 -0.43
N VAL A 58 -10.48 -16.75 0.20
CA VAL A 58 -9.62 -17.72 -0.49
C VAL A 58 -10.32 -19.07 -0.48
N LYS A 59 -10.40 -19.72 -1.64
CA LYS A 59 -10.90 -21.09 -1.77
C LYS A 59 -9.72 -22.05 -1.63
N THR A 60 -9.61 -22.72 -0.50
CA THR A 60 -8.59 -23.74 -0.24
C THR A 60 -9.18 -25.11 -0.52
N LYS A 61 -8.42 -26.03 -1.12
CA LYS A 61 -8.83 -27.43 -1.29
C LYS A 61 -8.01 -28.28 -0.33
N GLU A 62 -8.64 -28.81 0.70
CA GLU A 62 -7.99 -29.80 1.55
C GLU A 62 -8.15 -31.17 0.90
N THR A 63 -7.03 -31.87 0.70
CA THR A 63 -7.03 -33.25 0.24
C THR A 63 -6.67 -34.14 1.42
N SER A 64 -7.62 -34.95 1.88
CA SER A 64 -7.36 -36.00 2.88
C SER A 64 -7.28 -37.36 2.20
N TYR A 65 -6.44 -38.23 2.75
CA TYR A 65 -6.32 -39.61 2.30
C TYR A 65 -6.76 -40.52 3.43
N SER A 66 -7.77 -41.34 3.19
CA SER A 66 -8.18 -42.40 4.11
C SER A 66 -7.73 -43.75 3.56
N TYR A 67 -7.32 -44.63 4.46
CA TYR A 67 -6.95 -46.01 4.15
C TYR A 67 -7.96 -46.93 4.82
N SER A 68 -8.68 -47.73 4.02
CA SER A 68 -9.57 -48.76 4.51
C SER A 68 -9.47 -49.98 3.60
N GLY A 69 -9.29 -51.17 4.20
CA GLY A 69 -9.21 -52.45 3.47
C GLY A 69 -8.10 -52.52 2.41
N GLY A 70 -6.96 -51.86 2.60
CA GLY A 70 -5.84 -51.84 1.65
C GLY A 70 -6.03 -50.92 0.44
N LYS A 71 -7.15 -50.19 0.34
CA LYS A 71 -7.39 -49.18 -0.70
C LYS A 71 -7.22 -47.77 -0.15
N ARG A 72 -6.54 -46.91 -0.91
CA ARG A 72 -6.35 -45.49 -0.61
C ARG A 72 -7.47 -44.69 -1.27
N THR A 73 -8.32 -44.06 -0.47
CA THR A 73 -9.37 -43.17 -0.96
C THR A 73 -8.94 -41.73 -0.79
N ARG A 74 -9.06 -40.94 -1.85
CA ARG A 74 -8.77 -39.50 -1.84
C ARG A 74 -10.07 -38.74 -1.66
N ASN A 75 -10.19 -37.95 -0.60
CA ASN A 75 -11.29 -37.02 -0.40
C ASN A 75 -10.79 -35.58 -0.60
N VAL A 76 -11.53 -34.77 -1.35
CA VAL A 76 -11.17 -33.36 -1.61
C VAL A 76 -12.30 -32.47 -1.12
N THR A 77 -12.05 -31.74 -0.04
CA THR A 77 -13.03 -30.86 0.58
C THR A 77 -12.70 -29.40 0.25
N PRO A 78 -13.59 -28.66 -0.44
CA PRO A 78 -13.41 -27.23 -0.66
C PRO A 78 -13.73 -26.45 0.62
N LYS A 79 -12.76 -25.67 1.12
CA LYS A 79 -12.92 -24.73 2.23
C LYS A 79 -12.85 -23.29 1.73
N LYS A 80 -13.57 -22.39 2.40
CA LYS A 80 -13.54 -20.94 2.15
C LYS A 80 -13.01 -20.27 3.40
N GLU A 81 -11.87 -19.59 3.28
CA GLU A 81 -11.21 -18.91 4.40
C GLU A 81 -11.13 -17.41 4.13
N ARG A 82 -11.21 -16.62 5.20
CA ARG A 82 -11.05 -15.15 5.14
C ARG A 82 -9.57 -14.82 5.28
N ARG A 83 -8.99 -14.16 4.27
CA ARG A 83 -7.60 -13.65 4.29
C ARG A 83 -7.62 -12.15 4.05
N ALA A 84 -6.71 -11.40 4.68
CA ALA A 84 -6.50 -10.00 4.32
C ALA A 84 -6.21 -9.87 2.82
N LEU A 85 -6.67 -8.80 2.18
CA LEU A 85 -6.40 -8.54 0.76
C LEU A 85 -4.88 -8.49 0.54
N MET A 86 -4.22 -7.74 1.43
CA MET A 86 -2.78 -7.58 1.55
C MET A 86 -2.39 -7.62 3.03
N LEU A 87 -1.40 -8.43 3.39
CA LEU A 87 -0.87 -8.50 4.76
C LEU A 87 0.04 -7.29 5.04
N PRO A 88 0.24 -6.91 6.31
CA PRO A 88 1.14 -5.80 6.65
C PRO A 88 2.57 -5.98 6.11
N GLN A 89 3.11 -7.20 6.14
CA GLN A 89 4.41 -7.51 5.52
C GLN A 89 4.39 -7.34 4.00
N GLU A 90 3.30 -7.74 3.32
CA GLU A 90 3.16 -7.61 1.87
C GLU A 90 3.11 -6.14 1.46
N ILE A 91 2.58 -5.25 2.31
CA ILE A 91 2.59 -3.79 2.10
C ILE A 91 4.02 -3.24 2.18
N VAL A 92 4.83 -3.70 3.14
CA VAL A 92 6.25 -3.29 3.26
C VAL A 92 7.05 -3.77 2.05
N ASP A 93 6.81 -5.01 1.59
CA ASP A 93 7.49 -5.60 0.43
C ASP A 93 7.26 -4.81 -0.87
N LEU A 94 6.16 -4.03 -0.98
CA LEU A 94 5.97 -3.11 -2.11
C LEU A 94 7.09 -2.07 -2.21
N GLY A 95 7.71 -1.70 -1.10
CA GLY A 95 8.85 -0.78 -1.04
C GLY A 95 10.12 -1.37 -1.64
N THR A 96 10.23 -2.70 -1.73
CA THR A 96 11.37 -3.39 -2.34
C THR A 96 11.31 -3.39 -3.88
N ILE A 97 10.12 -3.13 -4.45
CA ILE A 97 9.95 -3.05 -5.90
C ILE A 97 10.50 -1.71 -6.37
N ASN A 98 11.75 -1.74 -6.82
CA ASN A 98 12.47 -0.56 -7.26
C ASN A 98 12.24 -0.23 -8.73
N TYR A 99 12.39 1.05 -9.06
CA TYR A 99 12.39 1.52 -10.44
C TYR A 99 13.73 1.23 -11.11
N LYS A 100 13.75 0.33 -12.10
CA LYS A 100 14.99 -0.11 -12.79
C LYS A 100 16.05 -0.51 -11.75
N ASN A 101 17.34 -0.33 -12.06
CA ASN A 101 18.45 -0.57 -11.13
C ASN A 101 18.67 0.61 -10.14
N THR A 102 17.61 1.30 -9.72
CA THR A 102 17.69 2.49 -8.85
C THR A 102 17.27 2.15 -7.42
N SER A 103 17.72 2.93 -6.43
CA SER A 103 17.27 2.82 -5.03
C SER A 103 15.89 3.42 -4.76
N VAL A 104 15.12 3.77 -5.79
CA VAL A 104 13.82 4.43 -5.67
C VAL A 104 12.72 3.38 -5.77
N ALA A 105 11.98 3.19 -4.67
CA ALA A 105 10.78 2.35 -4.66
C ALA A 105 9.79 2.88 -5.70
N LEU A 106 9.15 2.01 -6.48
CA LEU A 106 8.19 2.40 -7.52
C LEU A 106 6.76 2.46 -6.99
N LYS A 107 6.35 1.44 -6.23
CA LYS A 107 4.94 1.25 -5.85
C LYS A 107 4.45 2.26 -4.80
N GLU A 108 3.18 2.61 -4.89
CA GLU A 108 2.41 3.33 -3.88
C GLU A 108 0.98 2.78 -3.82
N ILE A 109 0.29 2.99 -2.68
CA ILE A 109 -1.11 2.62 -2.52
C ILE A 109 -1.95 3.89 -2.54
N VAL A 110 -2.92 3.93 -3.45
CA VAL A 110 -3.88 5.03 -3.60
C VAL A 110 -5.19 4.64 -2.93
N ILE A 111 -5.60 5.42 -1.93
CA ILE A 111 -6.88 5.29 -1.25
C ILE A 111 -7.67 6.56 -1.55
N MET A 112 -8.84 6.41 -2.16
CA MET A 112 -9.70 7.53 -2.53
C MET A 112 -11.15 7.19 -2.21
N GLU A 113 -11.94 8.21 -1.88
CA GLU A 113 -13.39 8.03 -1.73
C GLU A 113 -14.04 7.47 -2.99
N LYS A 114 -15.06 6.62 -2.80
CA LYS A 114 -15.92 6.03 -3.85
C LYS A 114 -15.22 5.08 -4.84
N VAL A 115 -13.94 4.78 -4.66
CA VAL A 115 -13.18 3.83 -5.49
C VAL A 115 -12.50 2.81 -4.60
N LYS A 116 -12.36 1.57 -5.08
CA LYS A 116 -11.58 0.56 -4.37
C LYS A 116 -10.11 0.98 -4.34
N PRO A 117 -9.41 0.85 -3.20
CA PRO A 117 -7.98 1.11 -3.15
C PRO A 117 -7.23 0.28 -4.19
N PHE A 118 -6.21 0.88 -4.80
CA PHE A 118 -5.38 0.23 -5.81
C PHE A 118 -3.92 0.63 -5.65
N ILE A 119 -3.05 -0.19 -6.24
CA ILE A 119 -1.61 0.06 -6.26
C ILE A 119 -1.29 0.82 -7.54
N ALA A 120 -0.53 1.90 -7.42
CA ALA A 120 -0.06 2.72 -8.54
C ALA A 120 1.48 2.75 -8.59
N ASP A 121 2.00 3.14 -9.74
CA ASP A 121 3.42 3.38 -9.96
C ASP A 121 3.70 4.88 -9.82
N LYS A 122 4.71 5.21 -9.01
CA LYS A 122 5.16 6.59 -8.86
C LYS A 122 5.70 7.13 -10.17
N ILE A 123 5.42 8.40 -10.42
CA ILE A 123 6.04 9.13 -11.52
C ILE A 123 7.50 9.44 -11.17
N ILE A 124 8.41 9.06 -12.07
CA ILE A 124 9.86 9.20 -11.86
C ILE A 124 10.36 10.42 -12.63
N TYR A 125 10.75 11.47 -11.92
CA TYR A 125 11.08 12.77 -12.52
C TYR A 125 12.20 12.71 -13.58
N PHE A 126 13.19 11.84 -13.37
CA PHE A 126 14.37 11.77 -14.24
C PHE A 126 14.16 10.92 -15.50
N ASP A 127 13.08 10.15 -15.55
CA ASP A 127 12.78 9.29 -16.70
C ASP A 127 11.58 9.79 -17.51
N GLU A 128 10.81 10.72 -16.95
CA GLU A 128 9.61 11.25 -17.57
C GLU A 128 9.93 12.34 -18.61
N PRO A 129 9.55 12.16 -19.89
CA PRO A 129 9.91 13.07 -20.97
C PRO A 129 9.47 14.52 -20.74
N VAL A 130 8.27 14.73 -20.19
CA VAL A 130 7.73 16.08 -19.94
C VAL A 130 8.57 16.82 -18.88
N PHE A 131 9.09 16.11 -17.88
CA PHE A 131 9.91 16.71 -16.83
C PHE A 131 11.35 16.96 -17.29
N GLN A 132 11.91 16.08 -18.13
CA GLN A 132 13.22 16.32 -18.74
C GLN A 132 13.21 17.57 -19.62
N GLN A 133 12.20 17.73 -20.48
CA GLN A 133 12.06 18.93 -21.31
C GLN A 133 12.05 20.22 -20.48
N ARG A 134 11.30 20.24 -19.37
CA ARG A 134 11.21 21.42 -18.48
C ARG A 134 12.52 21.72 -17.76
N LYS A 135 13.29 20.70 -17.39
CA LYS A 135 14.63 20.88 -16.81
C LYS A 135 15.54 21.60 -17.81
N ASP A 136 15.52 21.20 -19.08
CA ASP A 136 16.36 21.80 -20.11
C ASP A 136 16.03 23.28 -20.33
N TYR A 137 14.74 23.65 -20.35
CA TYR A 137 14.32 25.07 -20.40
C TYR A 137 14.88 25.90 -19.25
N SER A 138 14.88 25.37 -18.02
CA SER A 138 15.37 26.10 -16.85
C SER A 138 16.89 26.32 -16.83
N ILE A 139 17.65 25.48 -17.53
CA ILE A 139 19.11 25.60 -17.60
C ILE A 139 19.51 26.66 -18.65
N ILE A 140 18.73 26.79 -19.72
CA ILE A 140 18.98 27.74 -20.80
C ILE A 140 18.73 29.20 -20.36
N GLU A 141 17.76 29.47 -19.47
CA GLU A 141 17.52 30.82 -18.93
C GLU A 141 18.53 31.26 -17.84
N ALA A 142 19.34 30.34 -17.33
CA ALA A 142 20.31 30.61 -16.27
C ALA A 142 21.74 30.93 -16.77
N GLN A 143 21.96 30.93 -18.09
CA GLN A 143 23.21 31.31 -18.76
C GLN A 143 23.06 32.63 -19.50
#